data_AF-A0A2L2YAV1-F1
#
_entry.id   AF-A0A2L2YAV1-F1
#
_cell.length_a   1.000
_cell.length_b   1.000
_cell.length_c   1.000
_cell.angle_alpha   90.00
_cell.angle_beta   90.00
_cell.angle_gamma   90.00
#
_symmetry.space_group_name_H-M   'P 1'
#
loop_
_entity.id
_entity.type
_entity.pdbx_description
1 polymer ?
#
loop_
_entity_poly.entity_id
_entity_poly.type
_entity_poly.pdbx_seq_one_letter_code
_entity_poly.pdbx_strand_id
1 'polypeptide(L)'
;MSTQKGNTARTRPQKYKNSEKFNNARYDKTKKTQMINNLELIALCPRCEAIISWKIKYKKYKPLTVPGKCIKCEKKNVKRAYNTICLECSEELDVCAKCGETVEHSEDSD
;
A
#
# COMPACT_ATOMS: atom_id res chain seq x y z
N MET A 1 3.40 -14.15 -43.72
CA MET A 1 3.12 -13.46 -42.44
C MET A 1 2.38 -14.44 -41.54
N SER A 2 3.01 -14.90 -40.45
CA SER A 2 2.39 -15.89 -39.54
C SER A 2 1.23 -15.25 -38.76
N THR A 3 0.05 -15.87 -38.83
CA THR A 3 -1.19 -15.44 -38.15
C THR A 3 -1.46 -16.21 -36.85
N GLN A 4 -0.49 -17.01 -36.39
CA GLN A 4 -0.70 -17.85 -35.21
C GLN A 4 -0.73 -17.00 -33.94
N LYS A 5 -1.91 -16.90 -33.30
CA LYS A 5 -2.05 -16.42 -31.92
C LYS A 5 -1.15 -17.30 -31.04
N GLY A 6 -0.09 -16.70 -30.51
CA GLY A 6 0.94 -17.40 -29.75
C GLY A 6 0.36 -18.27 -28.64
N ASN A 7 0.90 -19.49 -28.54
CA ASN A 7 0.60 -20.55 -27.56
C ASN A 7 0.07 -20.01 -26.20
N THR A 8 -1.25 -19.88 -26.08
CA THR A 8 -1.93 -19.28 -24.92
C THR A 8 -1.97 -20.21 -23.71
N ALA A 9 -1.60 -21.48 -23.88
CA ALA A 9 -1.52 -22.47 -22.80
C ALA A 9 -0.05 -22.84 -22.53
N ARG A 10 0.64 -22.02 -21.75
CA ARG A 10 1.99 -22.35 -21.29
C ARG A 10 1.92 -23.50 -20.28
N THR A 11 2.26 -24.71 -20.71
CA THR A 11 2.20 -25.94 -19.88
C THR A 11 3.31 -26.03 -18.85
N ARG A 12 4.46 -25.38 -19.09
CA ARG A 12 5.63 -25.43 -18.20
C ARG A 12 5.66 -24.21 -17.28
N PRO A 13 5.98 -24.39 -15.97
CA PRO A 13 6.15 -23.25 -15.08
C PRO A 13 7.34 -22.39 -15.52
N GLN A 14 7.39 -21.16 -15.01
CA GLN A 14 8.50 -20.24 -15.30
C GLN A 14 9.84 -20.90 -14.95
N LYS A 15 10.77 -20.93 -15.94
CA LYS A 15 12.08 -21.57 -15.83
C LYS A 15 12.95 -20.95 -14.74
N TYR A 16 12.90 -19.63 -14.61
CA TYR A 16 13.67 -18.86 -13.64
C TYR A 16 12.73 -18.30 -12.57
N LYS A 17 12.75 -18.91 -11.39
CA LYS A 17 11.99 -18.47 -10.22
C LYS A 17 12.96 -17.93 -9.18
N ASN A 18 12.52 -16.94 -8.40
CA ASN A 18 13.30 -16.46 -7.26
C ASN A 18 13.32 -17.56 -6.18
N SER A 19 14.50 -17.86 -5.63
CA SER A 19 14.65 -18.76 -4.49
C SER A 19 14.10 -18.15 -3.20
N GLU A 20 14.25 -16.82 -3.07
CA GLU A 20 13.83 -16.07 -1.90
C GLU A 20 12.91 -14.91 -2.30
N LYS A 21 11.98 -14.54 -1.39
CA LYS A 21 11.16 -13.34 -1.55
C LYS A 21 12.03 -12.08 -1.48
N PHE A 22 11.63 -11.03 -2.21
CA PHE A 22 12.28 -9.74 -2.08
C PHE A 22 12.20 -9.22 -0.63
N ASN A 23 13.34 -8.81 -0.09
CA ASN A 23 13.47 -8.21 1.23
C ASN A 23 14.13 -6.83 1.08
N ASN A 24 13.39 -5.79 1.44
CA ASN A 24 13.86 -4.41 1.31
C ASN A 24 14.96 -4.04 2.31
N ALA A 25 15.06 -4.73 3.44
CA ALA A 25 16.00 -4.46 4.52
C ALA A 25 17.33 -5.23 4.41
N ARG A 26 17.42 -6.19 3.46
CA ARG A 26 18.59 -7.09 3.33
C ARG A 26 19.89 -6.32 3.09
N TYR A 27 19.87 -5.32 2.22
CA TYR A 27 21.07 -4.57 1.82
C TYR A 27 20.99 -3.08 2.17
N ASP A 28 19.80 -2.51 2.19
CA ASP A 28 19.58 -1.09 2.45
C ASP A 28 19.12 -0.91 3.89
N LYS A 29 20.08 -0.56 4.75
CA LYS A 29 19.87 -0.30 6.18
C LYS A 29 19.81 1.19 6.48
N THR A 30 19.47 2.03 5.51
CA THR A 30 19.36 3.47 5.75
C THR A 30 18.27 3.76 6.79
N LYS A 31 18.48 4.78 7.62
CA LYS A 31 17.50 5.23 8.63
C LYS A 31 16.12 5.49 8.00
N LYS A 32 16.10 6.02 6.77
CA LYS A 32 14.87 6.24 5.99
C LYS A 32 14.11 4.96 5.71
N THR A 33 14.78 3.92 5.21
CA THR A 33 14.15 2.62 4.92
C THR A 33 13.66 1.94 6.20
N GLN A 34 14.41 2.06 7.31
CA GLN A 34 13.96 1.58 8.62
C GLN A 34 12.69 2.30 9.10
N MET A 35 12.64 3.64 9.00
CA MET A 35 11.44 4.42 9.34
C MET A 35 10.22 4.03 8.49
N ILE A 36 10.42 3.80 7.18
CA ILE A 36 9.34 3.37 6.29
C ILE A 36 8.85 1.96 6.61
N ASN A 37 9.76 1.05 6.99
CA ASN A 37 9.40 -0.31 7.38
C ASN A 37 8.65 -0.39 8.70
N ASN A 38 8.95 0.50 9.64
CA ASN A 38 8.28 0.59 10.94
C ASN A 38 7.03 1.49 10.90
N LEU A 39 6.60 1.93 9.72
CA LEU A 39 5.44 2.81 9.59
C LEU A 39 4.15 2.03 9.86
N GLU A 40 3.40 2.46 10.87
CA GLU A 40 2.08 1.92 11.18
C GLU A 40 1.01 2.42 10.18
N LEU A 41 0.29 1.46 9.59
CA LEU A 41 -0.81 1.70 8.67
C LEU A 41 -2.11 1.74 9.48
N ILE A 42 -2.71 2.92 9.63
CA ILE A 42 -3.87 3.17 10.50
C ILE A 42 -5.01 3.76 9.67
N ALA A 43 -6.26 3.47 10.08
CA ALA A 43 -7.49 3.97 9.47
C ALA A 43 -7.59 3.65 7.97
N LEU A 44 -7.26 2.42 7.59
CA LEU A 44 -7.31 1.94 6.22
C LEU A 44 -8.10 0.63 6.17
N CYS A 45 -8.87 0.43 5.10
CA CYS A 45 -9.49 -0.87 4.85
C CYS A 45 -8.43 -1.92 4.47
N PRO A 46 -8.70 -3.24 4.64
CA PRO A 46 -7.74 -4.31 4.38
C PRO A 46 -7.14 -4.27 2.96
N ARG A 47 -7.97 -3.91 1.98
CA ARG A 47 -7.55 -3.72 0.59
C ARG A 47 -6.51 -2.61 0.46
N CYS A 48 -6.75 -1.45 1.07
CA CYS A 48 -5.84 -0.32 0.97
C CYS A 48 -4.57 -0.53 1.78
N GLU A 49 -4.67 -1.19 2.93
CA GLU A 49 -3.52 -1.62 3.73
C GLU A 49 -2.60 -2.52 2.91
N ALA A 50 -3.14 -3.55 2.24
CA ALA A 50 -2.39 -4.45 1.37
C ALA A 50 -1.64 -3.71 0.23
N ILE A 51 -2.26 -2.67 -0.34
CA ILE A 51 -1.63 -1.85 -1.39
C ILE A 51 -0.45 -1.05 -0.83
N ILE A 52 -0.59 -0.44 0.35
CA ILE A 52 0.47 0.38 0.94
C ILE A 52 1.59 -0.51 1.49
N SER A 53 1.25 -1.62 2.16
CA SER A 53 2.23 -2.60 2.64
C SER A 53 3.05 -3.19 1.48
N TRP A 54 2.42 -3.46 0.34
CA TRP A 54 3.15 -3.84 -0.89
C TRP A 54 4.12 -2.74 -1.35
N LYS A 55 3.70 -1.47 -1.34
CA LYS A 55 4.59 -0.36 -1.71
C LYS A 55 5.79 -0.27 -0.76
N ILE A 56 5.60 -0.46 0.54
CA ILE A 56 6.68 -0.49 1.54
C ILE A 56 7.62 -1.68 1.25
N LYS A 57 7.05 -2.88 1.15
CA LYS A 57 7.78 -4.14 0.91
C LYS A 57 8.67 -4.08 -0.33
N TYR A 58 8.20 -3.45 -1.41
CA TYR A 58 8.93 -3.36 -2.68
C TYR A 58 9.64 -2.01 -2.90
N LYS A 59 9.83 -1.18 -1.86
CA LYS A 59 10.48 0.14 -1.94
C LYS A 59 9.85 1.10 -2.96
N LYS A 60 8.55 0.97 -3.18
CA LYS A 60 7.75 1.86 -4.04
C LYS A 60 7.00 2.92 -3.25
N TYR A 61 7.15 2.93 -1.93
CA TYR A 61 6.55 3.93 -1.04
C TYR A 61 7.29 5.26 -1.17
N LYS A 62 6.54 6.32 -1.52
CA LYS A 62 7.05 7.70 -1.61
C LYS A 62 6.43 8.52 -0.49
N PRO A 63 7.22 8.94 0.52
CA PRO A 63 6.71 9.80 1.58
C PRO A 63 6.35 11.19 1.04
N LEU A 64 5.43 11.87 1.72
CA LEU A 64 5.09 13.25 1.42
C LEU A 64 6.19 14.18 1.93
N THR A 65 6.51 15.22 1.16
CA THR A 65 7.37 16.32 1.61
C THR A 65 6.57 17.42 2.30
N VAL A 66 5.30 17.60 1.92
CA VAL A 66 4.38 18.62 2.45
C VAL A 66 3.03 17.94 2.72
N PRO A 67 2.28 18.34 3.75
CA PRO A 67 0.94 17.82 3.99
C PRO A 67 -0.02 18.02 2.82
N GLY A 68 -0.81 16.99 2.51
CA GLY A 68 -1.85 17.03 1.50
C GLY A 68 -3.14 17.70 2.00
N LYS A 69 -4.00 18.11 1.06
CA LYS A 69 -5.36 18.62 1.34
C LYS A 69 -6.30 17.44 1.59
N CYS A 70 -7.04 17.47 2.70
CA CYS A 70 -8.09 16.50 3.01
C CYS A 70 -9.32 16.74 2.13
N ILE A 71 -9.95 15.67 1.61
CA ILE A 71 -11.18 15.78 0.82
C ILE A 71 -12.40 16.17 1.68
N LYS A 72 -12.41 15.80 2.98
CA LYS A 72 -13.57 16.01 3.87
C LYS A 72 -13.58 17.39 4.53
N CYS A 73 -12.48 17.77 5.20
CA CYS A 73 -12.39 19.05 5.91
C CYS A 73 -11.66 20.15 5.13
N GLU A 74 -11.13 19.84 3.95
CA GLU A 74 -10.41 20.78 3.08
C GLU A 74 -9.13 21.43 3.66
N LYS A 75 -8.72 21.02 4.86
CA LYS A 75 -7.49 21.49 5.50
C LYS A 75 -6.27 20.75 4.95
N LYS A 76 -5.10 21.39 4.99
CA LYS A 76 -3.80 20.77 4.63
C LYS A 76 -3.21 19.98 5.82
N ASN A 77 -3.90 18.95 6.28
CA ASN A 77 -3.53 18.15 7.46
C ASN A 77 -3.29 16.67 7.14
N VAL A 78 -3.26 16.26 5.86
CA VAL A 78 -2.95 14.87 5.47
C VAL A 78 -1.44 14.64 5.54
N LYS A 79 -0.97 14.02 6.63
CA LYS A 79 0.46 13.78 6.89
C LYS A 79 0.98 12.45 6.32
N ARG A 80 0.11 11.45 6.18
CA ARG A 80 0.48 10.11 5.68
C ARG A 80 0.39 10.07 4.15
N ALA A 81 1.38 9.45 3.50
CA ALA A 81 1.39 9.35 2.04
C ALA A 81 0.31 8.38 1.54
N TYR A 82 -0.25 8.68 0.37
CA TYR A 82 -1.34 7.93 -0.26
C TYR A 82 -2.70 8.02 0.43
N ASN A 83 -2.82 8.77 1.53
CA ASN A 83 -4.11 9.10 2.12
C ASN A 83 -4.71 10.32 1.39
N THR A 84 -6.04 10.33 1.27
CA THR A 84 -6.84 11.41 0.70
C THR A 84 -7.67 12.13 1.76
N ILE A 85 -7.93 11.46 2.88
CA ILE A 85 -8.65 11.97 4.04
C ILE A 85 -7.66 12.03 5.21
N CYS A 86 -7.77 13.07 6.05
CA CYS A 86 -6.96 13.19 7.25
C CYS A 86 -7.42 12.21 8.33
N LEU A 87 -6.55 11.92 9.30
CA LEU A 87 -6.85 10.94 10.35
C LEU A 87 -8.12 11.31 11.14
N GLU A 88 -8.23 12.58 11.55
CA GLU A 88 -9.38 13.12 12.30
C GLU A 88 -10.71 12.83 11.57
N CYS A 89 -10.83 13.18 10.29
CA CYS A 89 -12.04 12.92 9.52
C CYS A 89 -12.27 11.43 9.22
N SER A 90 -11.21 10.63 9.23
CA SER A 90 -11.28 9.18 9.06
C SER A 90 -11.93 8.54 10.28
N GLU A 91 -11.52 8.98 11.48
CA GLU A 91 -12.02 8.50 12.78
C GLU A 91 -13.44 9.00 13.06
N GLU A 92 -13.74 10.27 12.76
CA GLU A 92 -15.09 10.84 12.96
C GLU A 92 -16.16 10.20 12.08
N LEU A 93 -15.81 9.81 10.85
CA LEU A 93 -16.74 9.26 9.86
C LEU A 93 -16.65 7.74 9.71
N ASP A 94 -15.72 7.11 10.43
CA ASP A 94 -15.39 5.68 10.33
C ASP A 94 -15.19 5.19 8.88
N VAL A 95 -14.40 5.96 8.12
CA VAL A 95 -14.08 5.69 6.72
C VAL A 95 -12.59 5.46 6.53
N CYS A 96 -12.23 4.72 5.48
CA CYS A 96 -10.85 4.50 5.09
C CYS A 96 -10.19 5.81 4.63
N ALA A 97 -9.04 6.14 5.20
CA ALA A 97 -8.30 7.38 4.93
C ALA A 97 -7.80 7.51 3.47
N LYS A 98 -7.85 6.43 2.69
CA LYS A 98 -7.38 6.38 1.29
C LYS A 98 -8.50 6.30 0.26
N CYS A 99 -9.44 5.34 0.38
CA CYS A 99 -10.54 5.19 -0.57
C CYS A 99 -11.84 5.89 -0.13
N GLY A 100 -12.01 6.20 1.16
CA GLY A 100 -13.21 6.83 1.68
C GLY A 100 -14.42 5.90 1.83
N GLU A 101 -14.25 4.59 1.61
CA GLU A 101 -15.25 3.56 1.91
C GLU A 101 -15.30 3.29 3.42
N THR A 102 -16.47 2.86 3.92
CA THR A 102 -16.65 2.46 5.33
C THR A 102 -15.71 1.33 5.68
N VAL A 103 -15.07 1.41 6.86
CA VAL A 103 -14.15 0.38 7.32
C VAL A 103 -14.97 -0.75 7.94
N GLU A 104 -15.36 -1.73 7.13
CA GLU A 104 -15.84 -3.00 7.65
C GLU A 104 -14.64 -3.69 8.32
N HIS A 105 -14.53 -3.57 9.65
CA HIS A 105 -13.59 -4.36 10.43
C HIS A 105 -14.08 -5.80 10.44
N SER A 106 -13.46 -6.66 9.62
CA SER A 106 -13.62 -8.11 9.74
C SER A 106 -12.95 -8.54 11.05
N GLU A 107 -13.73 -8.61 12.13
CA GLU A 107 -13.39 -9.34 13.35
C GLU A 107 -13.38 -10.84 13.01
N ASP A 108 -12.28 -11.32 12.42
CA ASP A 108 -12.04 -12.76 12.30
C ASP A 108 -11.72 -13.28 13.71
N SER A 109 -12.79 -13.71 14.38
CA SER A 109 -12.80 -14.50 15.60
C SER A 109 -12.62 -15.97 15.22
N ASP A 110 -11.45 -16.55 15.51
CA ASP A 110 -11.18 -17.93 16.01
C ASP A 110 -9.70 -18.32 15.85
#